data_AF-A0A4R8GEB3-F1
#
_entry.id   AF-A0A4R8GEB3-F1
#
_cell.length_a   1.000
_cell.length_b   1.000
_cell.length_c   1.000
_cell.angle_alpha   90.00
_cell.angle_beta   90.00
_cell.angle_gamma   90.00
#
_symmetry.space_group_name_H-M   'P 1'
#
loop_
_entity.id
_entity.type
_entity.pdbx_description
1 polymer ?
#
loop_
_entity_poly.entity_id
_entity_poly.type
_entity_poly.pdbx_seq_one_letter_code
_entity_poly.pdbx_strand_id
1 'polypeptide(L)'
;MSGLVTCAYCKNPTKRANGDGEHPIPEAIGSPIKNKEICQKCNDDANTLIDTKYIEDKFIDFIRRFAAAKNKKKKRLTYSEAALFDGEVKAHYGEGGIYFELTPDKMAELQTIFGHDEILPLKEVKFTDEEIIKKEHAKMLLGLTSKYLPDFIISKTADFLRNIIWGKQVVGEIPEHNLLIIREEISRDIQDEDLIKYIDEYGYHFFGYFTNDEGQLEIYLEIFGCFYAYIKTIEKNWDKDINKKMVINPYFKKTIIDGPWTF
;
A
#
# COMPACT_ATOMS: atom_id res chain seq x y z
N MET A 1 -17.20 28.26 1.39
CA MET A 1 -16.17 28.75 2.32
C MET A 1 -14.95 27.85 2.20
N SER A 2 -13.80 28.34 1.71
CA SER A 2 -12.58 27.53 1.70
C SER A 2 -11.89 27.65 3.07
N GLY A 3 -12.35 26.84 4.03
CA GLY A 3 -11.72 26.76 5.35
C GLY A 3 -10.27 26.26 5.23
N LEU A 4 -9.41 26.75 6.12
CA LEU A 4 -8.09 26.16 6.34
C LEU A 4 -8.29 24.72 6.86
N VAL A 5 -7.46 23.80 6.38
CA VAL A 5 -7.36 22.42 6.86
C VAL A 5 -5.94 22.17 7.35
N THR A 6 -5.74 21.14 8.18
CA THR A 6 -4.40 20.75 8.63
C THR A 6 -3.81 19.76 7.63
N CYS A 7 -2.61 20.05 7.10
CA CYS A 7 -1.96 19.14 6.18
C CYS A 7 -1.61 17.81 6.83
N ALA A 8 -2.09 16.70 6.27
CA ALA A 8 -1.81 15.37 6.79
C ALA A 8 -0.30 15.09 6.88
N TYR A 9 0.50 15.55 5.92
CA TYR A 9 1.94 15.22 5.84
C TYR A 9 2.86 16.14 6.63
N CYS A 10 2.51 17.41 6.85
CA CYS A 10 3.37 18.34 7.58
C CYS A 10 2.73 18.97 8.81
N LYS A 11 1.47 18.66 9.11
CA LYS A 11 0.68 19.20 10.24
C LYS A 11 0.48 20.72 10.20
N ASN A 12 0.91 21.40 9.14
CA ASN A 12 0.73 22.84 8.99
C ASN A 12 -0.69 23.18 8.50
N PRO A 13 -1.29 24.26 9.00
CA PRO A 13 -2.51 24.82 8.40
C PRO A 13 -2.27 25.17 6.93
N THR A 14 -3.19 24.77 6.07
CA THR A 14 -3.11 24.98 4.63
C THR A 14 -4.49 25.22 4.04
N LYS A 15 -4.53 25.85 2.86
CA LYS A 15 -5.75 25.82 2.06
C LYS A 15 -5.85 24.43 1.43
N ARG A 16 -7.06 23.90 1.29
CA ARG A 16 -7.29 22.68 0.50
C ARG A 16 -6.63 22.86 -0.87
N ALA A 17 -5.96 21.82 -1.36
CA ALA A 17 -5.24 21.87 -2.61
C ALA A 17 -6.17 22.31 -3.76
N ASN A 18 -5.67 23.18 -4.64
CA ASN A 18 -6.35 23.50 -5.89
C ASN A 18 -6.22 22.29 -6.84
N GLY A 19 -7.30 21.95 -7.55
CA GLY A 19 -7.33 20.77 -8.43
C GLY A 19 -7.71 19.48 -7.72
N ASP A 20 -6.97 18.41 -8.01
CA ASP A 20 -7.36 17.03 -7.74
C ASP A 20 -6.93 16.51 -6.36
N GLY A 21 -5.85 17.05 -5.79
CA GLY A 21 -5.26 16.60 -4.53
C GLY A 21 -4.11 15.61 -4.72
N GLU A 22 -3.51 15.19 -3.61
CA GLU A 22 -2.45 14.17 -3.60
C GLU A 22 -3.05 12.77 -3.77
N HIS A 23 -2.28 11.82 -4.30
CA HIS A 23 -2.65 10.40 -4.42
C HIS A 23 -1.94 9.56 -3.34
N PRO A 24 -2.58 9.25 -2.18
CA PRO A 24 -1.89 8.61 -1.06
C PRO A 24 -1.21 7.30 -1.46
N ILE A 25 -1.90 6.55 -2.31
CA ILE A 25 -1.35 5.44 -3.08
C ILE A 25 -1.10 6.00 -4.49
N PRO A 26 0.13 5.93 -5.05
CA PRO A 26 0.46 6.55 -6.32
C PRO A 26 -0.50 6.13 -7.44
N GLU A 27 -0.85 7.10 -8.29
CA GLU A 27 -1.77 6.83 -9.41
C GLU A 27 -1.20 5.76 -10.37
N ALA A 28 0.12 5.73 -10.51
CA ALA A 28 0.85 4.80 -11.36
C ALA A 28 0.74 3.33 -10.90
N ILE A 29 0.38 3.10 -9.63
CA ILE A 29 0.13 1.74 -9.12
C ILE A 29 -1.36 1.41 -9.03
N GLY A 30 -2.24 2.36 -9.37
CA GLY A 30 -3.63 2.05 -9.71
C GLY A 30 -4.70 2.56 -8.74
N SER A 31 -4.38 3.46 -7.81
CA SER A 31 -5.39 3.99 -6.89
C SER A 31 -6.11 5.24 -7.42
N PRO A 32 -7.45 5.31 -7.33
CA PRO A 32 -8.21 6.52 -7.63
C PRO A 32 -8.30 7.48 -6.45
N ILE A 33 -7.78 7.11 -5.27
CA ILE A 33 -7.99 7.87 -4.05
C ILE A 33 -7.17 9.15 -4.12
N LYS A 34 -7.86 10.26 -3.86
CA LYS A 34 -7.24 11.59 -3.78
C LYS A 34 -7.49 12.22 -2.43
N ASN A 35 -6.48 12.88 -1.86
CA ASN A 35 -6.57 13.62 -0.61
C ASN A 35 -6.24 15.11 -0.83
N LYS A 36 -7.27 15.96 -0.66
CA LYS A 36 -7.15 17.42 -0.84
C LYS A 36 -6.65 18.16 0.41
N GLU A 37 -6.45 17.43 1.51
CA GLU A 37 -5.95 17.99 2.75
C GLU A 37 -4.43 18.05 2.77
N ILE A 38 -3.74 17.37 1.86
CA ILE A 38 -2.30 17.47 1.70
C ILE A 38 -1.97 18.76 0.93
N CYS A 39 -1.06 19.56 1.48
CA CYS A 39 -0.64 20.81 0.84
C CYS A 39 0.22 20.53 -0.41
N GLN A 40 0.20 21.45 -1.37
CA GLN A 40 0.93 21.29 -2.64
C GLN A 40 2.42 21.01 -2.44
N LYS A 41 3.09 21.72 -1.52
CA LYS A 41 4.50 21.47 -1.21
C LYS A 41 4.76 20.02 -0.81
N CYS A 42 3.93 19.45 0.07
CA CYS A 42 4.10 18.06 0.50
C CYS A 42 3.77 17.06 -0.60
N ASN A 43 2.81 17.37 -1.48
CA ASN A 43 2.49 16.56 -2.65
C ASN A 43 3.68 16.53 -3.63
N ASP A 44 4.26 17.69 -3.93
CA ASP A 44 5.43 17.80 -4.81
C ASP A 44 6.64 17.07 -4.22
N ASP A 45 6.93 17.28 -2.93
CA ASP A 45 8.01 16.62 -2.21
C ASP A 45 7.81 15.09 -2.18
N ALA A 46 6.59 14.60 -1.90
CA ALA A 46 6.28 13.17 -1.91
C ALA A 46 6.51 12.57 -3.29
N ASN A 47 5.96 13.19 -4.34
CA ASN A 47 6.08 12.71 -5.71
C ASN A 47 7.55 12.59 -6.16
N THR A 48 8.38 13.60 -5.88
CA THR A 48 9.79 13.62 -6.30
C THR A 48 10.69 12.74 -5.43
N LEU A 49 10.48 12.75 -4.11
CA LEU A 49 11.42 12.12 -3.17
C LEU A 49 11.05 10.68 -2.80
N ILE A 50 9.79 10.28 -3.02
CA ILE A 50 9.24 9.01 -2.55
C ILE A 50 8.56 8.27 -3.72
N ASP A 51 7.47 8.80 -4.28
CA ASP A 51 6.64 8.07 -5.25
C ASP A 51 7.43 7.64 -6.48
N THR A 52 8.18 8.56 -7.09
CA THR A 52 8.96 8.27 -8.30
C THR A 52 9.96 7.14 -8.04
N LYS A 53 10.70 7.21 -6.92
CA LYS A 53 11.68 6.19 -6.56
C LYS A 53 11.04 4.85 -6.22
N TYR A 54 9.90 4.88 -5.55
CA TYR A 54 9.13 3.68 -5.23
C TYR A 54 8.63 3.00 -6.51
N ILE A 55 8.07 3.76 -7.46
CA ILE A 55 7.58 3.24 -8.74
C ILE A 55 8.70 2.72 -9.64
N GLU A 56 9.87 3.36 -9.60
CA GLU A 56 11.05 2.97 -10.37
C GLU A 56 11.80 1.79 -9.75
N ASP A 57 11.50 1.41 -8.50
CA ASP A 57 12.03 0.19 -7.92
C ASP A 57 11.63 -1.01 -8.79
N LYS A 58 12.64 -1.81 -9.16
CA LYS A 58 12.47 -2.91 -10.13
C LYS A 58 11.40 -3.90 -9.70
N PHE A 59 11.22 -4.08 -8.39
CA PHE A 59 10.24 -5.00 -7.86
C PHE A 59 8.81 -4.45 -7.99
N ILE A 60 8.62 -3.18 -7.66
CA ILE A 60 7.33 -2.50 -7.81
C ILE A 60 6.95 -2.44 -9.30
N ASP A 61 7.89 -2.08 -10.17
CA ASP A 61 7.66 -2.07 -11.62
C ASP A 61 7.32 -3.47 -12.14
N PHE A 62 8.04 -4.51 -11.68
CA PHE A 62 7.73 -5.88 -12.04
C PHE A 62 6.31 -6.28 -11.63
N ILE A 63 5.93 -6.10 -10.37
CA ILE A 63 4.60 -6.48 -9.89
C ILE A 63 3.51 -5.73 -10.68
N ARG A 64 3.72 -4.43 -10.92
CA ARG A 64 2.82 -3.62 -11.73
C ARG A 64 2.67 -4.18 -13.15
N ARG A 65 3.77 -4.53 -13.81
CA ARG A 65 3.76 -5.10 -15.17
C ARG A 65 3.17 -6.50 -15.21
N PHE A 66 3.51 -7.34 -14.25
CA PHE A 66 3.01 -8.71 -14.13
C PHE A 66 1.50 -8.72 -13.96
N ALA A 67 1.00 -7.92 -13.02
CA ALA A 67 -0.43 -7.75 -12.83
C ALA A 67 -1.12 -7.21 -14.11
N ALA A 68 -0.40 -6.44 -14.94
CA ALA A 68 -0.95 -5.77 -16.12
C ALA A 68 -0.88 -6.61 -17.39
N ALA A 69 -0.06 -7.65 -17.40
CA ALA A 69 0.21 -8.47 -18.56
C ALA A 69 -1.02 -9.27 -19.00
N LYS A 70 -1.10 -9.52 -20.31
CA LYS A 70 -2.18 -10.27 -20.95
C LYS A 70 -1.60 -11.52 -21.60
N ASN A 71 -2.27 -12.66 -21.43
CA ASN A 71 -1.96 -13.89 -22.14
C ASN A 71 -2.26 -13.76 -23.65
N LYS A 72 -1.81 -14.75 -24.44
CA LYS A 72 -1.98 -14.80 -25.91
C LYS A 72 -3.45 -14.68 -26.38
N LYS A 73 -4.42 -14.93 -25.50
CA LYS A 73 -5.86 -14.76 -25.76
C LYS A 73 -6.37 -13.36 -25.37
N LYS A 74 -5.48 -12.40 -25.14
CA LYS A 74 -5.74 -11.03 -24.66
C LYS A 74 -6.43 -10.96 -23.28
N LYS A 75 -6.52 -12.07 -22.54
CA LYS A 75 -7.01 -12.07 -21.16
C LYS A 75 -5.86 -11.66 -20.24
N ARG A 76 -6.12 -10.88 -19.20
CA ARG A 76 -5.09 -10.52 -18.22
C ARG A 76 -4.59 -11.77 -17.47
N LEU A 77 -3.33 -11.79 -17.09
CA LEU A 77 -2.78 -12.83 -16.20
C LEU A 77 -3.48 -12.67 -14.83
N THR A 78 -3.98 -13.77 -14.31
CA THR A 78 -4.73 -13.80 -13.05
C THR A 78 -3.77 -13.68 -11.88
N TYR A 79 -4.13 -12.84 -10.91
CA TYR A 79 -3.42 -12.65 -9.65
C TYR A 79 -4.10 -13.51 -8.59
N SER A 80 -4.15 -14.84 -8.78
CA SER A 80 -4.67 -15.67 -7.71
C SER A 80 -3.62 -15.74 -6.61
N GLU A 81 -4.05 -15.85 -5.36
CA GLU A 81 -3.21 -16.36 -4.27
C GLU A 81 -2.47 -17.64 -4.74
N ALA A 82 -3.06 -18.34 -5.72
CA ALA A 82 -2.42 -19.42 -6.44
C ALA A 82 -1.34 -19.05 -7.51
N ALA A 83 -1.47 -18.01 -8.33
CA ALA A 83 -0.51 -17.80 -9.43
C ALA A 83 0.85 -17.24 -8.98
N LEU A 84 0.91 -16.64 -7.79
CA LEU A 84 2.15 -16.21 -7.14
C LEU A 84 2.53 -17.08 -5.92
N PHE A 85 1.65 -17.98 -5.44
CA PHE A 85 1.93 -18.81 -4.26
C PHE A 85 1.38 -20.26 -4.30
N ASP A 86 0.80 -20.77 -5.40
CA ASP A 86 0.40 -22.21 -5.64
C ASP A 86 1.61 -23.07 -6.03
N GLY A 87 2.77 -22.80 -5.43
CA GLY A 87 4.01 -23.51 -5.70
C GLY A 87 4.70 -23.21 -7.04
N GLU A 88 4.10 -22.41 -7.93
CA GLU A 88 4.72 -21.94 -9.18
C GLU A 88 5.71 -20.79 -8.98
N VAL A 89 5.51 -20.02 -7.91
CA VAL A 89 6.38 -18.93 -7.49
C VAL A 89 6.54 -19.04 -5.99
N LYS A 90 7.78 -19.07 -5.49
CA LYS A 90 8.06 -18.98 -4.05
C LYS A 90 8.72 -17.65 -3.77
N ALA A 91 8.02 -16.79 -3.05
CA ALA A 91 8.68 -15.67 -2.40
C ALA A 91 9.48 -16.20 -1.22
N HIS A 92 10.72 -15.78 -1.13
CA HIS A 92 11.58 -16.10 -0.01
C HIS A 92 12.06 -14.80 0.63
N TYR A 93 12.08 -14.80 1.95
CA TYR A 93 12.29 -13.60 2.75
C TYR A 93 13.58 -13.77 3.54
N GLY A 94 14.47 -12.76 3.48
CA GLY A 94 15.73 -12.76 4.23
C GLY A 94 16.29 -11.36 4.44
N GLU A 95 17.40 -11.26 5.17
CA GLU A 95 18.10 -10.00 5.51
C GLU A 95 18.55 -9.16 4.29
N GLY A 96 18.37 -9.65 3.06
CA GLY A 96 18.72 -8.96 1.81
C GLY A 96 17.54 -8.69 0.87
N GLY A 97 16.30 -8.79 1.35
CA GLY A 97 15.07 -8.53 0.60
C GLY A 97 14.24 -9.77 0.26
N ILE A 98 13.23 -9.59 -0.60
CA ILE A 98 12.38 -10.69 -1.11
C ILE A 98 13.01 -11.23 -2.39
N TYR A 99 13.09 -12.56 -2.55
CA TYR A 99 13.46 -13.17 -3.83
C TYR A 99 12.37 -14.13 -4.32
N PHE A 100 12.15 -14.15 -5.63
CA PHE A 100 11.12 -14.98 -6.26
C PHE A 100 11.78 -16.15 -6.96
N GLU A 101 11.51 -17.36 -6.49
CA GLU A 101 11.83 -18.58 -7.20
C GLU A 101 10.65 -18.95 -8.09
N LEU A 102 10.81 -18.78 -9.39
CA LEU A 102 9.80 -19.13 -10.39
C LEU A 102 10.06 -20.57 -10.87
N THR A 103 9.01 -21.39 -11.02
CA THR A 103 9.15 -22.71 -11.64
C THR A 103 9.64 -22.58 -13.09
N PRO A 104 10.34 -23.58 -13.64
CA PRO A 104 10.80 -23.56 -15.02
C PRO A 104 9.68 -23.29 -16.04
N ASP A 105 8.50 -23.86 -15.82
CA ASP A 105 7.34 -23.68 -16.70
C ASP A 105 6.81 -22.25 -16.65
N LYS A 106 6.71 -21.68 -15.45
CA LYS A 106 6.32 -20.27 -15.30
C LYS A 106 7.36 -19.35 -15.89
N MET A 107 8.63 -19.69 -15.75
CA MET A 107 9.71 -18.93 -16.34
C MET A 107 9.64 -18.92 -17.87
N ALA A 108 9.43 -20.06 -18.50
CA ALA A 108 9.26 -20.17 -19.93
C ALA A 108 8.01 -19.41 -20.43
N GLU A 109 6.90 -19.47 -19.67
CA GLU A 109 5.69 -18.70 -19.96
C GLU A 109 5.99 -17.20 -19.97
N LEU A 110 6.58 -16.69 -18.89
CA LEU A 110 6.89 -15.28 -18.77
C LEU A 110 7.89 -14.85 -19.85
N GLN A 111 8.92 -15.64 -20.16
CA GLN A 111 9.90 -15.36 -21.22
C GLN A 111 9.26 -15.25 -22.60
N THR A 112 8.18 -15.98 -22.82
CA THR A 112 7.39 -15.87 -24.04
C THR A 112 6.58 -14.56 -24.08
N ILE A 113 6.22 -13.99 -22.92
CA ILE A 113 5.38 -12.80 -22.79
C ILE A 113 6.22 -11.51 -22.80
N PHE A 114 7.29 -11.47 -22.02
CA PHE A 114 8.11 -10.27 -21.79
C PHE A 114 9.47 -10.30 -22.50
N GLY A 115 9.86 -11.44 -23.07
CA GLY A 115 11.19 -11.64 -23.62
C GLY A 115 12.20 -12.07 -22.55
N HIS A 116 13.29 -12.71 -23.01
CA HIS A 116 14.25 -13.37 -22.14
C HIS A 116 15.06 -12.38 -21.26
N ASP A 117 15.32 -11.18 -21.77
CA ASP A 117 16.15 -10.16 -21.12
C ASP A 117 15.40 -9.37 -20.03
N GLU A 118 14.07 -9.30 -20.10
CA GLU A 118 13.24 -8.60 -19.10
C GLU A 118 13.03 -9.43 -17.82
N ILE A 119 13.37 -10.72 -17.87
CA ILE A 119 13.01 -11.71 -16.84
C ILE A 119 14.20 -12.22 -16.04
N LEU A 120 15.40 -12.22 -16.62
CA LEU A 120 16.63 -12.49 -15.90
C LEU A 120 16.79 -11.67 -14.60
N PRO A 121 16.35 -10.38 -14.51
CA PRO A 121 16.33 -9.62 -13.27
C PRO A 121 15.40 -10.19 -12.18
N LEU A 122 14.46 -11.08 -12.54
CA LEU A 122 13.41 -11.58 -11.64
C LEU A 122 13.84 -12.74 -10.75
N LYS A 123 14.95 -13.41 -11.10
CA LYS A 123 15.52 -14.49 -10.28
C LYS A 123 16.06 -14.01 -8.94
N GLU A 124 16.41 -12.72 -8.84
CA GLU A 124 16.92 -12.09 -7.63
C GLU A 124 16.43 -10.63 -7.58
N VAL A 125 15.12 -10.40 -7.42
CA VAL A 125 14.62 -9.04 -7.21
C VAL A 125 14.82 -8.60 -5.77
N LYS A 126 16.06 -8.33 -5.38
CA LYS A 126 16.30 -7.68 -4.10
C LYS A 126 15.63 -6.30 -4.12
N PHE A 127 14.94 -5.97 -3.04
CA PHE A 127 14.54 -4.59 -2.80
C PHE A 127 15.78 -3.71 -2.91
N THR A 128 15.72 -2.76 -3.84
CA THR A 128 16.89 -1.89 -4.05
C THR A 128 16.93 -0.75 -3.04
N ASP A 129 15.79 -0.41 -2.41
CA ASP A 129 15.71 0.68 -1.43
C ASP A 129 14.58 0.46 -0.39
N GLU A 130 14.89 -0.31 0.67
CA GLU A 130 13.97 -0.57 1.80
C GLU A 130 13.46 0.72 2.46
N GLU A 131 14.31 1.75 2.53
CA GLU A 131 13.96 3.04 3.12
C GLU A 131 12.90 3.77 2.30
N ILE A 132 12.96 3.70 0.97
CA ILE A 132 11.93 4.26 0.09
C ILE A 132 10.60 3.53 0.26
N ILE A 133 10.61 2.20 0.35
CA ILE A 133 9.38 1.41 0.57
C ILE A 133 8.75 1.78 1.91
N LYS A 134 9.56 1.86 2.96
CA LYS A 134 9.10 2.25 4.30
C LYS A 134 8.49 3.65 4.30
N LYS A 135 9.12 4.62 3.61
CA LYS A 135 8.59 5.97 3.44
C LYS A 135 7.27 5.99 2.69
N GLU A 136 7.18 5.22 1.61
CA GLU A 136 5.97 5.15 0.80
C GLU A 136 4.80 4.54 1.57
N HIS A 137 5.03 3.43 2.28
CA HIS A 137 3.99 2.81 3.11
C HIS A 137 3.55 3.73 4.25
N ALA A 138 4.48 4.42 4.92
CA ALA A 138 4.15 5.42 5.93
C ALA A 138 3.31 6.57 5.35
N LYS A 139 3.67 7.03 4.13
CA LYS A 139 2.93 8.05 3.38
C LYS A 139 1.51 7.60 3.05
N MET A 140 1.35 6.38 2.52
CA MET A 140 0.05 5.78 2.21
C MET A 140 -0.82 5.66 3.45
N LEU A 141 -0.31 5.04 4.53
CA LEU A 141 -1.03 4.89 5.80
C LEU A 141 -1.49 6.24 6.36
N LEU A 142 -0.60 7.23 6.41
CA LEU A 142 -0.92 8.56 6.90
C LEU A 142 -1.96 9.27 6.02
N GLY A 143 -1.76 9.24 4.69
CA GLY A 143 -2.62 9.93 3.73
C GLY A 143 -4.02 9.34 3.64
N LEU A 144 -4.14 8.00 3.66
CA LEU A 144 -5.42 7.29 3.65
C LEU A 144 -6.15 7.43 4.98
N THR A 145 -5.48 7.16 6.10
CA THR A 145 -6.12 7.24 7.42
C THR A 145 -6.60 8.65 7.71
N SER A 146 -5.78 9.67 7.45
CA SER A 146 -6.18 11.08 7.64
C SER A 146 -7.37 11.49 6.77
N LYS A 147 -7.49 10.92 5.56
CA LYS A 147 -8.62 11.21 4.66
C LYS A 147 -9.95 10.71 5.23
N TYR A 148 -9.95 9.54 5.85
CA TYR A 148 -11.17 8.86 6.32
C TYR A 148 -11.43 9.00 7.82
N LEU A 149 -10.40 9.37 8.58
CA LEU A 149 -10.44 9.66 10.00
C LEU A 149 -9.63 10.95 10.27
N PRO A 150 -10.22 12.14 10.05
CA PRO A 150 -9.50 13.42 10.12
C PRO A 150 -8.80 13.68 11.46
N ASP A 151 -9.35 13.20 12.57
CA ASP A 151 -8.76 13.35 13.90
C ASP A 151 -7.43 12.58 14.06
N PHE A 152 -7.16 11.61 13.17
CA PHE A 152 -5.86 10.93 13.10
C PHE A 152 -4.70 11.90 12.85
N ILE A 153 -4.94 13.00 12.13
CA ILE A 153 -3.90 13.97 11.76
C ILE A 153 -3.15 14.51 12.99
N ILE A 154 -3.83 14.68 14.12
CA ILE A 154 -3.24 15.26 15.33
C ILE A 154 -2.63 14.22 16.28
N SER A 155 -2.74 12.93 15.97
CA SER A 155 -2.19 11.83 16.78
C SER A 155 -0.66 11.81 16.78
N LYS A 156 -0.08 11.29 17.87
CA LYS A 156 1.34 10.90 17.98
C LYS A 156 1.70 9.82 16.97
N THR A 157 0.79 8.90 16.66
CA THR A 157 1.04 7.90 15.60
C THR A 157 1.18 8.58 14.23
N ALA A 158 0.37 9.58 13.90
CA ALA A 158 0.55 10.37 12.69
C ALA A 158 1.87 11.15 12.71
N ASP A 159 2.28 11.71 13.85
CA ASP A 159 3.60 12.36 13.99
C ASP A 159 4.75 11.37 13.76
N PHE A 160 4.63 10.13 14.24
CA PHE A 160 5.58 9.06 13.97
C PHE A 160 5.67 8.74 12.47
N LEU A 161 4.53 8.59 11.78
CA LEU A 161 4.53 8.35 10.33
C LEU A 161 5.18 9.52 9.56
N ARG A 162 4.92 10.78 9.94
CA ARG A 162 5.59 11.96 9.34
C ARG A 162 7.09 11.91 9.49
N ASN A 163 7.58 11.43 10.64
CA ASN A 163 9.01 11.32 10.90
C ASN A 163 9.66 10.27 10.00
N ILE A 164 8.98 9.14 9.74
CA ILE A 164 9.44 8.15 8.76
C ILE A 164 9.53 8.79 7.37
N ILE A 165 8.44 9.42 6.91
CA ILE A 165 8.34 10.02 5.56
C ILE A 165 9.47 11.04 5.34
N TRP A 166 9.69 11.95 6.30
CA TRP A 166 10.61 13.08 6.12
C TRP A 166 11.98 12.93 6.79
N GLY A 167 12.26 11.78 7.41
CA GLY A 167 13.55 11.51 8.07
C GLY A 167 13.85 12.44 9.25
N LYS A 168 12.84 12.97 9.95
CA LYS A 168 13.03 13.79 11.15
C LYS A 168 13.23 12.87 12.36
N GLN A 169 14.18 13.22 13.23
CA GLN A 169 14.50 12.43 14.43
C GLN A 169 13.26 12.34 15.34
N VAL A 170 12.87 11.12 15.70
CA VAL A 170 11.77 10.89 16.64
C VAL A 170 12.24 11.32 18.03
N VAL A 171 11.50 12.22 18.67
CA VAL A 171 11.69 12.51 20.10
C VAL A 171 10.79 11.57 20.89
N GLY A 172 11.38 10.52 21.47
CA GLY A 172 10.71 9.53 22.32
C GLY A 172 10.89 8.10 21.85
N GLU A 173 10.82 7.15 22.78
CA GLU A 173 10.82 5.71 22.48
C GLU A 173 9.49 5.33 21.80
N ILE A 174 9.58 4.76 20.60
CA ILE A 174 8.45 4.08 19.96
C ILE A 174 8.48 2.65 20.45
N PRO A 175 7.42 2.15 21.10
CA PRO A 175 7.37 0.75 21.51
C PRO A 175 7.55 -0.19 20.30
N GLU A 176 8.34 -1.27 20.44
CA GLU A 176 8.64 -2.22 19.34
C GLU A 176 7.39 -2.79 18.65
N HIS A 177 6.25 -2.87 19.35
CA HIS A 177 4.97 -3.34 18.79
C HIS A 177 4.23 -2.29 17.94
N ASN A 178 4.73 -1.05 17.88
CA ASN A 178 4.24 0.05 17.05
C ASN A 178 5.17 0.32 15.86
N LEU A 179 6.14 -0.56 15.62
CA LEU A 179 6.89 -0.56 14.38
C LEU A 179 5.92 -0.77 13.22
N LEU A 180 6.19 -0.13 12.08
CA LEU A 180 5.56 -0.53 10.84
C LEU A 180 5.98 -1.98 10.59
N ILE A 181 5.08 -2.91 10.90
CA ILE A 181 5.33 -4.31 10.65
C ILE A 181 4.89 -4.52 9.20
N ILE A 182 5.87 -4.71 8.32
CA ILE A 182 5.65 -5.34 7.03
C ILE A 182 5.54 -6.83 7.36
N ARG A 183 4.32 -7.34 7.49
CA ARG A 183 4.05 -8.75 7.82
C ARG A 183 3.26 -9.42 6.70
N GLU A 184 3.77 -10.55 6.25
CA GLU A 184 3.29 -11.40 5.17
C GLU A 184 2.13 -12.31 5.59
N GLU A 185 1.05 -11.74 6.14
CA GLU A 185 -0.13 -12.53 6.48
C GLU A 185 -1.38 -11.94 5.83
N ILE A 186 -1.96 -12.73 4.93
CA ILE A 186 -3.28 -12.55 4.35
C ILE A 186 -4.29 -12.60 5.50
N SER A 187 -4.95 -11.48 5.78
CA SER A 187 -6.05 -11.44 6.75
C SER A 187 -7.37 -11.81 6.08
N ARG A 188 -7.85 -13.01 6.43
CA ARG A 188 -9.23 -13.47 6.64
C ARG A 188 -10.43 -12.58 6.24
N ASP A 189 -11.46 -13.29 5.76
CA ASP A 189 -12.89 -12.94 5.65
C ASP A 189 -13.30 -11.85 4.64
N ILE A 190 -12.84 -12.01 3.40
CA ILE A 190 -13.65 -11.58 2.25
C ILE A 190 -14.52 -12.76 1.84
N GLN A 191 -15.73 -12.86 2.36
CA GLN A 191 -16.69 -13.94 2.02
C GLN A 191 -17.61 -13.61 0.84
N ASP A 192 -17.19 -12.70 -0.04
CA ASP A 192 -17.95 -12.34 -1.23
C ASP A 192 -17.35 -13.08 -2.43
N GLU A 193 -17.99 -14.17 -2.87
CA GLU A 193 -17.49 -15.04 -3.95
C GLU A 193 -17.22 -14.27 -5.25
N ASP A 194 -18.02 -13.26 -5.56
CA ASP A 194 -17.79 -12.40 -6.73
C ASP A 194 -16.56 -11.50 -6.50
N LEU A 195 -16.35 -11.01 -5.28
CA LEU A 195 -15.16 -10.25 -4.93
C LEU A 195 -13.89 -11.09 -4.92
N ILE A 196 -13.93 -12.31 -4.36
CA ILE A 196 -12.81 -13.27 -4.37
C ILE A 196 -12.38 -13.52 -5.80
N LYS A 197 -13.33 -13.76 -6.70
CA LYS A 197 -13.03 -13.94 -8.13
C LYS A 197 -12.40 -12.69 -8.77
N TYR A 198 -12.87 -11.49 -8.42
CA TYR A 198 -12.28 -10.24 -8.91
C TYR A 198 -10.88 -9.96 -8.33
N ILE A 199 -10.66 -10.33 -7.07
CA ILE A 199 -9.38 -10.26 -6.37
C ILE A 199 -8.37 -11.21 -7.01
N ASP A 200 -8.78 -12.47 -7.21
CA ASP A 200 -8.00 -13.54 -7.83
C ASP A 200 -7.68 -13.25 -9.31
N GLU A 201 -8.51 -12.48 -10.02
CA GLU A 201 -8.28 -12.21 -11.44
C GLU A 201 -7.40 -10.97 -11.69
N TYR A 202 -7.37 -9.98 -10.78
CA TYR A 202 -6.82 -8.66 -11.11
C TYR A 202 -5.87 -8.06 -10.05
N GLY A 203 -5.68 -8.74 -8.90
CA GLY A 203 -4.98 -8.17 -7.76
C GLY A 203 -5.75 -7.00 -7.15
N TYR A 204 -5.41 -6.64 -5.92
CA TYR A 204 -6.09 -5.57 -5.20
C TYR A 204 -5.11 -4.74 -4.37
N HIS A 205 -5.52 -3.52 -4.06
CA HIS A 205 -5.03 -2.85 -2.86
C HIS A 205 -6.10 -2.96 -1.79
N PHE A 206 -5.70 -3.27 -0.57
CA PHE A 206 -6.56 -3.24 0.59
C PHE A 206 -6.08 -2.14 1.55
N PHE A 207 -7.04 -1.43 2.12
CA PHE A 207 -6.78 -0.50 3.21
C PHE A 207 -7.90 -0.66 4.21
N GLY A 208 -7.56 -0.81 5.48
CA GLY A 208 -8.56 -0.87 6.52
C GLY A 208 -8.01 -0.41 7.85
N TYR A 209 -8.93 -0.01 8.72
CA TYR A 209 -8.62 0.20 10.12
C TYR A 209 -9.80 -0.19 11.00
N PHE A 210 -9.53 -0.54 12.25
CA PHE A 210 -10.55 -0.72 13.27
C PHE A 210 -9.96 -0.42 14.65
N THR A 211 -10.83 -0.06 15.59
CA THR A 211 -10.42 0.09 16.99
C THR A 211 -10.58 -1.24 17.73
N ASN A 212 -9.51 -1.70 18.37
CA ASN A 212 -9.49 -2.95 19.12
C ASN A 212 -10.05 -2.78 20.55
N ASP A 213 -10.09 -3.89 21.30
CA ASP A 213 -10.62 -3.90 22.67
C ASP A 213 -9.89 -3.00 23.65
N GLU A 214 -8.61 -2.72 23.40
CA GLU A 214 -7.76 -1.81 24.18
C GLU A 214 -7.94 -0.33 23.81
N GLY A 215 -8.82 0.00 22.85
CA GLY A 215 -9.02 1.36 22.37
C GLY A 215 -7.90 1.87 21.47
N GLN A 216 -7.07 0.98 20.92
CA GLN A 216 -6.06 1.32 19.92
C GLN A 216 -6.63 1.16 18.52
N LEU A 217 -6.26 2.03 17.60
CA LEU A 217 -6.57 1.89 16.19
C LEU A 217 -5.51 1.00 15.54
N GLU A 218 -5.96 -0.07 14.90
CA GLU A 218 -5.15 -0.97 14.08
C GLU A 218 -5.39 -0.59 12.62
N ILE A 219 -4.32 -0.33 11.88
CA ILE A 219 -4.37 0.15 10.49
C ILE A 219 -3.59 -0.82 9.62
N TYR A 220 -4.22 -1.24 8.53
CA TYR A 220 -3.76 -2.22 7.57
C TYR A 220 -3.71 -1.59 6.19
N LEU A 221 -2.65 -1.88 5.48
CA LEU A 221 -2.47 -1.54 4.09
C LEU A 221 -1.87 -2.75 3.39
N GLU A 222 -2.42 -3.08 2.24
CA GLU A 222 -1.93 -4.11 1.36
C GLU A 222 -1.91 -3.58 -0.05
N ILE A 223 -0.79 -3.72 -0.74
CA ILE A 223 -0.63 -3.28 -2.13
C ILE A 223 -0.38 -4.50 -3.00
N PHE A 224 -1.19 -4.67 -4.04
CA PHE A 224 -1.09 -5.77 -5.01
C PHE A 224 -1.18 -7.16 -4.39
N GLY A 225 -1.87 -7.33 -3.26
CA GLY A 225 -1.97 -8.64 -2.61
C GLY A 225 -0.68 -9.15 -1.95
N CYS A 226 0.40 -8.37 -1.93
CA CYS A 226 1.73 -8.89 -1.60
C CYS A 226 2.61 -7.95 -0.74
N PHE A 227 2.35 -6.66 -0.75
CA PHE A 227 3.04 -5.71 0.13
C PHE A 227 2.15 -5.32 1.29
N TYR A 228 2.56 -5.66 2.49
CA TYR A 228 1.78 -5.42 3.68
C TYR A 228 2.41 -4.32 4.53
N ALA A 229 1.57 -3.49 5.12
CA ALA A 229 1.97 -2.48 6.07
C ALA A 229 0.92 -2.45 7.17
N TYR A 230 1.34 -2.78 8.38
CA TYR A 230 0.51 -2.77 9.56
C TYR A 230 1.07 -1.83 10.60
N ILE A 231 0.19 -1.06 11.24
CA ILE A 231 0.54 -0.25 12.40
C ILE A 231 -0.59 -0.26 13.43
N LYS A 232 -0.19 -0.38 14.70
CA LYS A 232 -1.05 -0.16 15.85
C LYS A 232 -0.77 1.23 16.43
N THR A 233 -1.80 1.99 16.75
CA THR A 233 -1.58 3.34 17.32
C THR A 233 -0.98 3.29 18.71
N ILE A 234 -0.12 4.27 18.99
CA ILE A 234 0.44 4.53 20.32
C ILE A 234 -0.69 4.91 21.31
N GLU A 235 -1.72 5.60 20.82
CA GLU A 235 -2.89 6.02 21.57
C GLU A 235 -3.88 4.88 21.82
N LYS A 236 -4.53 4.91 22.99
CA LYS A 236 -5.50 3.90 23.47
C LYS A 236 -6.92 4.45 23.71
N ASN A 237 -7.24 5.61 23.14
CA ASN A 237 -8.49 6.33 23.40
C ASN A 237 -9.32 6.55 22.13
N TRP A 238 -9.14 5.70 21.12
CA TRP A 238 -9.99 5.70 19.94
C TRP A 238 -11.38 5.14 20.29
N ASP A 239 -12.40 5.69 19.63
CA ASP A 239 -13.78 5.21 19.77
C ASP A 239 -13.91 3.79 19.17
N LYS A 240 -14.54 2.88 19.90
CA LYS A 240 -14.68 1.46 19.52
C LYS A 240 -15.53 1.26 18.26
N ASP A 241 -16.37 2.23 17.91
CA ASP A 241 -17.19 2.17 16.71
C ASP A 241 -16.41 2.56 15.44
N ILE A 242 -15.17 3.03 15.57
CA ILE A 242 -14.32 3.38 14.42
C ILE A 242 -13.85 2.11 13.72
N ASN A 243 -14.38 1.89 12.53
CA ASN A 243 -13.92 0.83 11.66
C ASN A 243 -14.17 1.18 10.19
N LYS A 244 -13.29 0.73 9.31
CA LYS A 244 -13.37 0.91 7.86
C LYS A 244 -12.57 -0.14 7.12
N LYS A 245 -13.13 -0.69 6.06
CA LYS A 245 -12.43 -1.51 5.05
C LYS A 245 -12.61 -0.92 3.67
N MET A 246 -11.58 -1.06 2.85
CA MET A 246 -11.55 -0.59 1.49
C MET A 246 -10.78 -1.55 0.60
N VAL A 247 -11.37 -1.92 -0.53
CA VAL A 247 -10.71 -2.71 -1.57
C VAL A 247 -10.69 -1.88 -2.85
N ILE A 248 -9.51 -1.72 -3.42
CA ILE A 248 -9.28 -0.96 -4.64
C ILE A 248 -8.80 -1.93 -5.71
N ASN A 249 -9.42 -1.87 -6.88
CA ASN A 249 -8.88 -2.52 -8.06
C ASN A 249 -7.84 -1.59 -8.73
N PRO A 250 -6.55 -1.95 -8.71
CA PRO A 250 -5.50 -1.13 -9.31
C PRO A 250 -5.68 -0.94 -10.83
N TYR A 251 -6.31 -1.90 -11.51
CA TYR A 251 -6.47 -1.86 -12.96
C TYR A 251 -7.56 -0.91 -13.43
N PHE A 252 -8.72 -1.01 -12.79
CA PHE A 252 -9.85 -0.16 -13.12
C PHE A 252 -9.74 1.20 -12.44
N LYS A 253 -8.72 1.39 -11.58
CA LYS A 253 -8.58 2.56 -10.73
C LYS A 253 -9.91 2.86 -10.05
N LYS A 254 -10.46 1.85 -9.37
CA LYS A 254 -11.81 1.93 -8.80
C LYS A 254 -11.85 1.27 -7.44
N THR A 255 -12.46 1.95 -6.48
CA THR A 255 -12.85 1.34 -5.21
C THR A 255 -14.01 0.38 -5.45
N ILE A 256 -13.80 -0.90 -5.13
CA ILE A 256 -14.83 -1.95 -5.25
C ILE A 256 -15.60 -2.09 -3.93
N ILE A 257 -14.88 -2.05 -2.80
CA ILE A 257 -15.48 -2.07 -1.47
C ILE A 257 -15.10 -0.79 -0.74
N ASP A 258 -16.09 -0.15 -0.13
CA ASP A 258 -15.92 0.96 0.80
C ASP A 258 -17.00 0.87 1.89
N GLY A 259 -16.62 0.45 3.10
CA GLY A 259 -17.61 0.23 4.15
C GLY A 259 -17.00 -0.10 5.51
N PRO A 260 -17.82 -0.41 6.51
CA PRO A 260 -17.37 -0.90 7.80
C PRO A 260 -16.84 -2.34 7.72
N TRP A 261 -16.05 -2.74 8.71
CA TRP A 261 -15.76 -4.15 8.96
C TRP A 261 -17.03 -4.87 9.42
N THR A 262 -17.16 -6.13 9.04
CA THR A 262 -18.22 -7.04 9.46
C THR A 262 -17.52 -8.15 10.24
N PHE A 263 -17.51 -8.03 11.56
CA PHE A 263 -16.94 -9.02 12.47
C PHE A 263 -17.99 -10.08 12.84
#